data_AF-A0A1C4UX60-F1
#
_entry.id   AF-A0A1C4UX60-F1
#
_cell.length_a   1.000
_cell.length_b   1.000
_cell.length_c   1.000
_cell.angle_alpha   90.00
_cell.angle_beta   90.00
_cell.angle_gamma   90.00
#
_symmetry.space_group_name_H-M   'P 1'
#
loop_
_entity.id
_entity.type
_entity.pdbx_description
1 polymer ?
#
loop_
_entity_poly.entity_id
_entity_poly.type
_entity_poly.pdbx_seq_one_letter_code
_entity_poly.pdbx_strand_id
1 'polypeptide(L)'
;MEEPAAFGVQLMRLAEVRGIGVSALARRASVAHTEITSVLRGNEPEPSLLRRLAPALDLHPSDLFVVAGREVPDDLAPLDPAAASAVGWLAWELTYLPNAAPELHQLVRAMPQQPRPPGPPPYPRYPSGAGSLVLRLLHNRNLNWLGSAKYLFGIGRRDMLSASTIGMIGHGRKALTPDLLAGFAAFLDISPRDLSALTGIELTSAGRPVHPDAAEVAALIWNARRLTADQLRQLEDRAHAMRHERADVLEPHLRCSCPGHT
;
A
#
# COMPACT_ATOMS: atom_id res chain seq x y z
N MET A 1 -15.96 -11.35 26.39
CA MET A 1 -16.86 -11.18 25.24
C MET A 1 -15.93 -11.17 24.04
N GLU A 2 -15.79 -12.30 23.35
CA GLU A 2 -14.87 -12.43 22.22
C GLU A 2 -15.41 -11.56 21.07
N GLU A 3 -14.65 -10.54 20.72
CA GLU A 3 -14.92 -9.71 19.54
C GLU A 3 -14.88 -10.65 18.32
N PRO A 4 -15.96 -10.77 17.51
CA PRO A 4 -15.91 -11.61 16.32
C PRO A 4 -14.70 -11.22 15.49
N ALA A 5 -13.90 -12.21 15.09
CA ALA A 5 -12.63 -11.99 14.42
C ALA A 5 -12.79 -10.94 13.31
N ALA A 6 -12.12 -9.80 13.45
CA ALA A 6 -12.33 -8.59 12.66
C ALA A 6 -12.41 -8.85 11.14
N PHE A 7 -11.70 -9.88 10.67
CA PHE A 7 -11.69 -10.29 9.28
C PHE A 7 -13.05 -10.70 8.70
N GLY A 8 -13.85 -11.49 9.43
CA GLY A 8 -15.15 -11.96 8.91
C GLY A 8 -16.11 -10.78 8.65
N VAL A 9 -16.10 -9.79 9.54
CA VAL A 9 -16.86 -8.55 9.40
C VAL A 9 -16.34 -7.71 8.22
N GLN A 10 -15.02 -7.56 8.09
CA GLN A 10 -14.41 -6.83 6.98
C GLN A 10 -14.71 -7.49 5.63
N LEU A 11 -14.62 -8.81 5.54
CA LEU A 11 -14.93 -9.59 4.35
C LEU A 11 -16.40 -9.40 3.94
N MET A 12 -17.31 -9.42 4.92
CA MET A 12 -18.74 -9.20 4.67
C MET A 12 -19.02 -7.80 4.11
N ARG A 13 -18.46 -6.76 4.74
CA ARG A 13 -18.60 -5.37 4.27
C ARG A 13 -18.03 -5.18 2.87
N LEU A 14 -16.84 -5.74 2.62
CA LEU A 14 -16.20 -5.69 1.30
C LEU A 14 -17.07 -6.37 0.23
N ALA A 15 -17.61 -7.54 0.54
CA ALA A 15 -18.48 -8.29 -0.37
C ALA A 15 -19.80 -7.54 -0.63
N GLU A 16 -20.42 -6.97 0.41
CA GLU A 16 -21.63 -6.15 0.31
C GLU A 16 -21.44 -4.91 -0.56
N VAL A 17 -20.37 -4.16 -0.30
CA VAL A 17 -19.99 -2.98 -1.08
C VAL A 17 -19.80 -3.35 -2.56
N ARG A 18 -19.26 -4.54 -2.85
CA ARG A 18 -19.07 -5.00 -4.23
C ARG A 18 -20.29 -5.69 -4.84
N GLY A 19 -21.40 -5.82 -4.09
CA GLY A 19 -22.60 -6.52 -4.54
C GLY A 19 -22.38 -8.02 -4.78
N ILE A 20 -21.44 -8.64 -4.06
CA ILE A 20 -21.07 -10.05 -4.20
C ILE A 20 -21.65 -10.84 -3.02
N GLY A 21 -22.65 -11.68 -3.28
CA GLY A 21 -23.16 -12.61 -2.27
C GLY A 21 -22.16 -13.74 -1.96
N VAL A 22 -22.32 -14.39 -0.79
CA VAL A 22 -21.44 -15.48 -0.30
C VAL A 22 -21.26 -16.60 -1.34
N SER A 23 -22.35 -17.07 -1.96
CA SER A 23 -22.29 -18.11 -3.00
C SER A 23 -21.55 -17.65 -4.26
N ALA A 24 -21.69 -16.37 -4.63
CA ALA A 24 -20.97 -15.81 -5.76
C ALA A 24 -19.48 -15.68 -5.46
N LEU A 25 -19.12 -15.27 -4.23
CA LEU A 25 -17.74 -15.19 -3.76
C LEU A 25 -17.07 -16.58 -3.74
N ALA A 26 -17.74 -17.58 -3.17
CA ALA A 26 -17.25 -18.96 -3.14
C ALA A 26 -16.98 -19.50 -4.55
N ARG A 27 -17.90 -19.27 -5.49
CA ARG A 27 -17.74 -19.64 -6.89
C ARG A 27 -16.58 -18.91 -7.57
N ARG A 28 -16.46 -17.59 -7.39
CA ARG A 28 -15.35 -16.80 -7.95
C ARG A 28 -13.98 -17.24 -7.42
N ALA A 29 -13.90 -17.56 -6.14
CA ALA A 29 -12.67 -18.05 -5.51
C ALA A 29 -12.44 -19.56 -5.75
N SER A 30 -13.39 -20.28 -6.37
CA SER A 30 -13.33 -21.75 -6.53
C SER A 30 -13.06 -22.47 -5.21
N VAL A 31 -13.86 -22.14 -4.19
CA VAL A 31 -13.81 -22.72 -2.83
C VAL A 31 -15.20 -23.16 -2.38
N ALA A 32 -15.27 -24.01 -1.37
CA ALA A 32 -16.55 -24.46 -0.85
C ALA A 32 -17.29 -23.32 -0.13
N HIS A 33 -18.61 -23.27 -0.28
CA HIS A 33 -19.46 -22.29 0.42
C HIS A 33 -19.28 -22.36 1.95
N THR A 34 -19.05 -23.57 2.47
CA THR A 34 -18.80 -23.82 3.89
C THR A 34 -17.51 -23.17 4.38
N GLU A 35 -16.46 -23.09 3.56
CA GLU A 35 -15.20 -22.41 3.91
C GLU A 35 -15.43 -20.91 4.10
N ILE A 36 -16.17 -20.26 3.19
CA ILE A 36 -16.51 -18.83 3.33
C ILE A 36 -17.38 -18.61 4.58
N THR A 37 -18.39 -19.45 4.77
CA THR A 37 -19.29 -19.34 5.93
C THR A 37 -18.53 -19.53 7.25
N SER A 38 -17.53 -20.42 7.27
CA SER A 38 -16.65 -20.64 8.42
C SER A 38 -15.91 -19.36 8.81
N VAL A 39 -15.29 -18.68 7.84
CA VAL A 39 -14.58 -17.41 8.05
C VAL A 39 -15.53 -16.31 8.53
N LEU A 40 -16.72 -16.21 7.94
CA LEU A 40 -17.73 -15.22 8.36
C LEU A 40 -18.21 -15.45 9.80
N ARG A 41 -18.10 -16.68 10.32
CA ARG A 41 -18.38 -17.03 11.72
C ARG A 41 -17.20 -16.79 12.66
N GLY A 42 -16.08 -16.27 12.14
CA GLY A 42 -14.91 -15.90 12.92
C GLY A 42 -13.80 -16.95 12.95
N ASN A 43 -13.92 -18.05 12.21
CA ASN A 43 -12.83 -19.01 12.11
C ASN A 43 -11.66 -18.42 11.31
N GLU A 44 -10.45 -18.76 11.73
CA GLU A 44 -9.23 -18.28 11.10
C GLU A 44 -9.10 -18.84 9.67
N PRO A 45 -8.89 -18.00 8.65
CA PRO A 45 -8.77 -18.46 7.27
C PRO A 45 -7.42 -19.12 7.00
N GLU A 46 -7.43 -20.28 6.35
CA GLU A 46 -6.19 -20.92 5.89
C GLU A 46 -5.46 -20.08 4.81
N PRO A 47 -4.12 -20.13 4.72
CA PRO A 47 -3.36 -19.37 3.72
C PRO A 47 -3.79 -19.66 2.26
N SER A 48 -4.16 -20.90 1.95
CA SER A 48 -4.66 -21.30 0.62
C SER A 48 -5.98 -20.62 0.27
N LEU A 49 -6.87 -20.47 1.26
CA LEU A 49 -8.14 -19.77 1.09
C LEU A 49 -7.92 -18.29 0.83
N LEU A 50 -7.02 -17.63 1.57
CA LEU A 50 -6.68 -16.22 1.35
C LEU A 50 -6.12 -15.97 -0.05
N ARG A 51 -5.23 -16.83 -0.54
CA ARG A 51 -4.69 -16.72 -1.92
C ARG A 51 -5.77 -16.81 -2.99
N ARG A 52 -6.81 -17.62 -2.77
CA ARG A 52 -7.94 -17.79 -3.71
C ARG A 52 -8.97 -16.66 -3.61
N LEU A 53 -9.22 -16.17 -2.39
CA LEU A 53 -10.17 -15.08 -2.13
C LEU A 53 -9.69 -13.74 -2.69
N ALA A 54 -8.39 -13.44 -2.58
CA ALA A 54 -7.85 -12.15 -2.98
C ALA A 54 -8.17 -11.74 -4.43
N PRO A 55 -7.89 -12.56 -5.46
CA PRO A 55 -8.27 -12.20 -6.84
C PRO A 55 -9.79 -12.17 -7.04
N ALA A 56 -10.57 -12.98 -6.33
CA ALA A 56 -12.04 -12.93 -6.38
C ALA A 56 -12.61 -11.60 -5.83
N LEU A 57 -11.83 -10.95 -4.98
CA LEU A 57 -12.08 -9.64 -4.38
C LEU A 57 -11.28 -8.53 -5.05
N ASP A 58 -10.62 -8.76 -6.19
CA ASP A 58 -9.77 -7.77 -6.87
C ASP A 58 -8.81 -7.05 -5.89
N LEU A 59 -8.20 -7.83 -4.99
CA LEU A 59 -7.20 -7.38 -4.04
C LEU A 59 -5.91 -8.15 -4.27
N HIS A 60 -4.80 -7.52 -3.92
CA HIS A 60 -3.53 -8.23 -3.87
C HIS A 60 -3.56 -9.33 -2.79
N PRO A 61 -3.04 -10.54 -3.07
CA PRO A 61 -2.99 -11.61 -2.08
C PRO A 61 -2.39 -11.18 -0.74
N SER A 62 -1.22 -10.52 -0.71
CA SER A 62 -0.63 -10.09 0.56
C SER A 62 -1.48 -9.09 1.34
N ASP A 63 -2.28 -8.25 0.67
CA ASP A 63 -3.20 -7.36 1.38
C ASP A 63 -4.29 -8.13 2.10
N LEU A 64 -4.81 -9.20 1.50
CA LEU A 64 -5.82 -10.01 2.17
C LEU A 64 -5.25 -10.73 3.39
N PHE A 65 -3.98 -11.17 3.36
CA PHE A 65 -3.30 -11.68 4.56
C PHE A 65 -3.20 -10.59 5.64
N VAL A 66 -2.81 -9.37 5.27
CA VAL A 66 -2.74 -8.23 6.20
C VAL A 66 -4.09 -7.88 6.82
N VAL A 67 -5.15 -7.88 6.02
CA VAL A 67 -6.53 -7.63 6.46
C VAL A 67 -6.99 -8.74 7.40
N ALA A 68 -6.68 -10.00 7.09
CA ALA A 68 -6.97 -11.15 7.94
C ALA A 68 -6.15 -11.20 9.24
N GLY A 69 -5.19 -10.28 9.42
CA GLY A 69 -4.28 -10.29 10.57
C GLY A 69 -3.30 -11.46 10.54
N ARG A 70 -3.10 -12.09 9.38
CA ARG A 70 -2.20 -13.23 9.17
C ARG A 70 -0.82 -12.74 8.76
N GLU A 71 0.19 -13.52 9.10
CA GLU A 71 1.54 -13.32 8.57
C GLU A 71 1.53 -13.48 7.05
N VAL A 72 2.14 -12.52 6.35
CA VAL A 72 2.25 -12.55 4.89
C VAL A 72 3.39 -13.51 4.52
N PRO A 73 3.13 -14.56 3.73
CA PRO A 73 4.16 -15.50 3.28
C PRO A 73 5.32 -14.81 2.54
N ASP A 74 6.53 -15.35 2.65
CA ASP A 74 7.76 -14.77 2.07
C ASP A 74 7.69 -14.51 0.57
N ASP A 75 6.99 -15.35 -0.19
CA ASP A 75 6.80 -15.17 -1.62
C ASP A 75 5.92 -13.95 -1.93
N LEU A 76 5.05 -13.54 -1.00
CA LEU A 76 4.14 -12.40 -1.13
C LEU A 76 4.60 -11.15 -0.37
N ALA A 77 5.49 -11.27 0.61
CA ALA A 77 6.03 -10.16 1.39
C ALA A 77 6.95 -9.25 0.56
N PRO A 78 7.21 -8.00 0.97
CA PRO A 78 8.30 -7.19 0.40
C PRO A 78 9.61 -7.96 0.37
N LEU A 79 10.37 -7.86 -0.73
CA LEU A 79 11.58 -8.67 -0.95
C LEU A 79 12.67 -8.32 0.06
N ASP A 80 12.95 -7.02 0.22
CA ASP A 80 14.02 -6.52 1.06
C ASP A 80 13.48 -5.46 2.04
N PRO A 81 13.27 -5.81 3.31
CA PRO A 81 12.79 -4.88 4.33
C PRO A 81 13.75 -3.70 4.57
N ALA A 82 15.04 -3.86 4.31
CA ALA A 82 16.02 -2.78 4.47
C ALA A 82 15.84 -1.70 3.39
N ALA A 83 15.13 -2.01 2.30
CA ALA A 83 14.88 -1.08 1.21
C ALA A 83 13.80 -0.02 1.53
N ALA A 84 13.12 -0.10 2.67
CA ALA A 84 12.03 0.81 3.02
C ALA A 84 12.42 2.29 3.01
N SER A 85 13.69 2.61 3.35
CA SER A 85 14.21 3.97 3.25
C SER A 85 14.27 4.46 1.81
N ALA A 86 14.77 3.63 0.88
CA ALA A 86 14.90 3.95 -0.54
C ALA A 86 13.52 4.14 -1.21
N VAL A 87 12.53 3.29 -0.88
CA VAL A 87 11.14 3.50 -1.35
C VAL A 87 10.59 4.85 -0.89
N GLY A 88 10.92 5.26 0.34
CA GLY A 88 10.57 6.58 0.86
C GLY A 88 11.26 7.74 0.16
N TRP A 89 12.50 7.58 -0.32
CA TRP A 89 13.19 8.60 -1.10
C TRP A 89 12.63 8.77 -2.51
N LEU A 90 12.25 7.66 -3.15
CA LEU A 90 11.55 7.68 -4.44
C LEU A 90 10.29 8.56 -4.41
N ALA A 91 9.62 8.67 -3.26
CA ALA A 91 8.47 9.57 -3.08
C ALA A 91 8.78 11.01 -3.49
N TRP A 92 9.98 11.52 -3.18
CA TRP A 92 10.36 12.88 -3.49
C TRP A 92 10.53 13.09 -4.99
N GLU A 93 11.20 12.17 -5.68
CA GLU A 93 11.35 12.29 -7.12
C GLU A 93 9.98 12.21 -7.81
N LEU A 94 9.13 11.26 -7.40
CA LEU A 94 7.78 11.14 -7.95
C LEU A 94 6.91 12.37 -7.67
N THR A 95 7.06 13.04 -6.53
CA THR A 95 6.33 14.27 -6.20
C THR A 95 6.57 15.38 -7.21
N TYR A 96 7.79 15.49 -7.73
CA TYR A 96 8.24 16.59 -8.58
C TYR A 96 8.35 16.20 -10.06
N LEU A 97 8.07 14.94 -10.40
CA LEU A 97 8.25 14.40 -11.73
C LEU A 97 6.96 13.77 -12.26
N PRO A 98 5.95 14.59 -12.60
CA PRO A 98 4.72 14.09 -13.19
C PRO A 98 4.99 13.37 -14.52
N ASN A 99 4.16 12.37 -14.82
CA ASN A 99 4.21 11.48 -15.96
C ASN A 99 5.45 10.57 -16.04
N ALA A 100 6.26 10.46 -14.98
CA ALA A 100 7.40 9.54 -14.96
C ALA A 100 7.07 8.10 -14.58
N ALA A 101 5.93 7.87 -13.91
CA ALA A 101 5.57 6.54 -13.43
C ALA A 101 5.59 5.46 -14.54
N PRO A 102 5.08 5.68 -15.76
CA PRO A 102 5.14 4.66 -16.82
C PRO A 102 6.56 4.21 -17.20
N GLU A 103 7.52 5.14 -17.28
CA GLU A 103 8.93 4.81 -17.60
C GLU A 103 9.60 4.08 -16.44
N LEU A 104 9.35 4.52 -15.21
CA LEU A 104 9.86 3.84 -14.02
C LEU A 104 9.26 2.42 -13.90
N HIS A 105 8.00 2.22 -14.26
CA HIS A 105 7.39 0.89 -14.39
C HIS A 105 8.09 -0.01 -15.42
N GLN A 106 8.54 0.56 -16.54
CA GLN A 106 9.31 -0.21 -17.54
C GLN A 106 10.66 -0.63 -16.97
N LEU A 107 11.34 0.27 -16.26
CA LEU A 107 12.61 -0.04 -15.60
C LEU A 107 12.44 -1.12 -14.54
N VAL A 108 11.44 -1.02 -13.67
CA VAL A 108 11.13 -2.07 -12.67
C VAL A 108 10.90 -3.42 -13.33
N ARG A 109 10.18 -3.46 -14.46
CA ARG A 109 9.93 -4.70 -15.22
C ARG A 109 11.17 -5.27 -15.91
N ALA A 110 12.13 -4.42 -16.29
CA ALA A 110 13.38 -4.83 -16.92
C ALA A 110 14.42 -5.35 -15.91
N MET A 111 14.26 -5.01 -14.62
CA MET A 111 15.17 -5.47 -13.57
C MET A 111 14.97 -6.97 -13.28
N PRO A 112 16.04 -7.79 -13.27
CA PRO A 112 15.92 -9.20 -12.92
C PRO A 112 15.56 -9.36 -11.44
N GLN A 113 14.66 -10.31 -11.12
CA GLN A 113 14.31 -10.63 -9.74
C GLN A 113 15.53 -11.20 -9.01
N GLN A 114 15.96 -10.50 -7.97
CA GLN A 114 17.05 -10.94 -7.09
C GLN A 114 16.52 -11.86 -5.98
N PRO A 115 17.38 -12.74 -5.41
CA PRO A 115 17.02 -13.52 -4.23
C PRO A 115 16.74 -12.62 -3.02
N ARG A 116 15.88 -13.10 -2.11
CA ARG A 116 15.59 -12.42 -0.83
C ARG A 116 16.88 -12.35 0.00
N PRO A 117 17.31 -11.16 0.46
CA PRO A 117 18.41 -11.04 1.40
C PRO A 117 18.08 -11.69 2.75
N PRO A 118 19.08 -12.21 3.49
CA PRO A 118 18.85 -12.68 4.85
C PRO A 118 18.45 -11.50 5.75
N GLY A 119 17.43 -11.70 6.60
CA GLY A 119 16.99 -10.64 7.49
C GLY A 119 15.82 -11.07 8.36
N PRO A 120 15.56 -10.34 9.46
CA PRO A 120 14.44 -10.64 10.35
C PRO A 120 13.10 -10.48 9.63
N PRO A 121 12.06 -11.22 10.05
CA PRO A 121 10.73 -11.12 9.47
C PRO A 121 10.18 -9.69 9.64
N PRO A 122 9.59 -9.09 8.60
CA PRO A 122 9.42 -7.65 8.54
C PRO A 122 8.03 -7.20 8.96
N TYR A 123 7.63 -7.43 10.22
CA TYR A 123 6.31 -6.97 10.65
C TYR A 123 6.30 -6.38 12.06
N PRO A 124 6.22 -5.04 12.19
CA PRO A 124 5.86 -4.43 13.47
C PRO A 124 4.47 -4.91 13.90
N ARG A 125 4.37 -5.37 15.14
CA ARG A 125 3.10 -5.78 15.74
C ARG A 125 2.33 -4.53 16.17
N TYR A 126 1.22 -4.28 15.51
CA TYR A 126 0.26 -3.25 15.89
C TYR A 126 -0.97 -3.88 16.57
N PRO A 127 -1.65 -3.16 17.48
CA PRO A 127 -2.93 -3.60 18.03
C PRO A 127 -3.99 -3.77 16.92
N SER A 128 -5.15 -4.33 17.25
CA SER A 128 -6.31 -4.29 16.34
C SER A 128 -6.79 -2.84 16.14
N GLY A 129 -7.38 -2.55 14.98
CA GLY A 129 -7.94 -1.23 14.66
C GLY A 129 -7.63 -0.72 13.25
N ALA A 130 -8.37 0.30 12.82
CA ALA A 130 -8.27 0.88 11.49
C ALA A 130 -6.88 1.51 11.21
N GLY A 131 -6.34 2.29 12.15
CA GLY A 131 -5.00 2.87 12.04
C GLY A 131 -3.92 1.81 11.88
N SER A 132 -4.00 0.75 12.69
CA SER A 132 -3.12 -0.40 12.63
C SER A 132 -3.20 -1.14 11.29
N LEU A 133 -4.41 -1.34 10.77
CA LEU A 133 -4.63 -1.98 9.47
C LEU A 133 -3.95 -1.18 8.35
N VAL A 134 -4.20 0.12 8.29
CA VAL A 134 -3.58 1.01 7.29
C VAL A 134 -2.06 0.95 7.41
N LEU A 135 -1.50 0.94 8.62
CA LEU A 135 -0.05 0.86 8.78
C LEU A 135 0.51 -0.49 8.34
N ARG A 136 -0.15 -1.61 8.63
CA ARG A 136 0.28 -2.92 8.08
C ARG A 136 0.21 -2.94 6.55
N LEU A 137 -0.81 -2.32 5.96
CA LEU A 137 -0.92 -2.17 4.51
C LEU A 137 0.25 -1.34 3.95
N LEU A 138 0.60 -0.21 4.57
CA LEU A 138 1.77 0.60 4.19
C LEU A 138 3.08 -0.20 4.27
N HIS A 139 3.26 -0.99 5.32
CA HIS A 139 4.44 -1.88 5.44
C HIS A 139 4.45 -2.94 4.35
N ASN A 140 3.29 -3.43 3.92
CA ASN A 140 3.18 -4.35 2.77
C ASN A 140 3.59 -3.69 1.43
N ARG A 141 3.66 -2.35 1.36
CA ARG A 141 4.24 -1.57 0.25
C ARG A 141 5.74 -1.27 0.46
N ASN A 142 6.34 -1.90 1.47
CA ASN A 142 7.69 -1.61 1.96
C ASN A 142 7.88 -0.15 2.43
N LEU A 143 6.82 0.49 2.95
CA LEU A 143 6.91 1.85 3.49
C LEU A 143 7.08 1.83 5.01
N ASN A 144 8.13 2.49 5.50
CA ASN A 144 8.24 2.86 6.90
C ASN A 144 7.48 4.19 7.18
N TRP A 145 7.38 4.60 8.44
CA TRP A 145 6.63 5.80 8.82
C TRP A 145 7.11 7.08 8.13
N LEU A 146 8.41 7.23 7.92
CA LEU A 146 8.97 8.39 7.24
C LEU A 146 8.64 8.38 5.75
N GLY A 147 8.76 7.23 5.09
CA GLY A 147 8.32 7.05 3.70
C GLY A 147 6.83 7.35 3.55
N SER A 148 5.99 6.81 4.43
CA SER A 148 4.54 7.10 4.44
C SER A 148 4.25 8.60 4.58
N ALA A 149 4.99 9.33 5.42
CA ALA A 149 4.85 10.78 5.54
C ALA A 149 5.18 11.51 4.23
N LYS A 150 6.26 11.11 3.55
CA LYS A 150 6.65 11.70 2.26
C LYS A 150 5.60 11.45 1.18
N TYR A 151 5.07 10.22 1.08
CA TYR A 151 3.99 9.90 0.13
C TYR A 151 2.69 10.63 0.43
N LEU A 152 2.34 10.78 1.71
CA LEU A 152 1.15 11.52 2.12
C LEU A 152 1.23 13.00 1.69
N PHE A 153 2.41 13.60 1.82
CA PHE A 153 2.67 14.95 1.33
C PHE A 153 2.69 15.03 -0.20
N GLY A 154 3.47 14.17 -0.85
CA GLY A 154 3.77 14.28 -2.28
C GLY A 154 2.68 13.77 -3.21
N ILE A 155 2.09 12.62 -2.86
CA ILE A 155 1.16 11.86 -3.71
C ILE A 155 -0.28 11.94 -3.20
N GLY A 156 -0.44 11.97 -1.88
CA GLY A 156 -1.74 12.09 -1.21
C GLY A 156 -2.35 13.49 -1.33
N ARG A 157 -2.73 14.07 -0.19
CA ARG A 157 -3.45 15.36 -0.14
C ARG A 157 -2.60 16.53 0.34
N ARG A 158 -1.27 16.39 0.30
CA ARG A 158 -0.31 17.34 0.89
C ARG A 158 -0.39 17.45 2.42
N ASP A 159 -0.88 16.41 3.10
CA ASP A 159 -0.92 16.43 4.56
C ASP A 159 0.51 16.34 5.14
N MET A 160 0.90 17.36 5.89
CA MET A 160 2.20 17.40 6.57
C MET A 160 2.08 16.69 7.92
N LEU A 161 2.41 15.39 7.94
CA LEU A 161 2.43 14.60 9.18
C LEU A 161 3.85 14.16 9.54
N SER A 162 4.19 14.21 10.82
CA SER A 162 5.44 13.62 11.30
C SER A 162 5.37 12.08 11.28
N ALA A 163 6.52 11.42 11.08
CA ALA A 163 6.65 9.97 11.18
C ALA A 163 6.15 9.43 12.55
N SER A 164 6.42 10.17 13.64
CA SER A 164 5.92 9.81 14.98
C SER A 164 4.39 9.86 15.09
N THR A 165 3.74 10.81 14.40
CA THR A 165 2.28 10.89 14.34
C THR A 165 1.68 9.70 13.61
N ILE A 166 2.30 9.28 12.51
CA ILE A 166 1.92 8.06 11.77
C ILE A 166 2.05 6.84 12.67
N GLY A 167 3.17 6.71 13.41
CA GLY A 167 3.34 5.65 14.41
C GLY A 167 2.25 5.67 15.50
N MET A 168 1.90 6.85 16.02
CA MET A 168 0.81 6.98 17.01
C MET A 168 -0.55 6.53 16.47
N ILE A 169 -0.84 6.79 15.19
CA ILE A 169 -2.06 6.30 14.52
C ILE A 169 -2.09 4.77 14.48
N GLY A 170 -0.98 4.13 14.09
CA GLY A 170 -0.88 2.67 14.05
C GLY A 170 -0.96 2.01 15.42
N HIS A 171 -0.57 2.70 16.47
CA HIS A 171 -0.72 2.21 17.85
C HIS A 171 -2.05 2.60 18.49
N GLY A 172 -2.99 3.20 17.75
CA GLY A 172 -4.28 3.62 18.28
C GLY A 172 -4.23 4.78 19.29
N ARG A 173 -3.08 5.45 19.41
CA ARG A 173 -2.87 6.61 20.31
C ARG A 173 -3.35 7.91 19.69
N LYS A 174 -3.55 7.94 18.37
CA LYS A 174 -4.17 9.04 17.64
C LYS A 174 -5.19 8.47 16.66
N ALA A 175 -6.33 9.14 16.53
CA ALA A 175 -7.37 8.71 15.61
C ALA A 175 -6.89 8.83 14.15
N LEU A 176 -7.21 7.82 13.34
CA LEU A 176 -7.16 7.93 11.88
C LEU A 176 -8.42 8.66 11.42
N THR A 177 -8.27 9.87 10.89
CA THR A 177 -9.40 10.65 10.37
C THR A 177 -9.76 10.22 8.95
N PRO A 178 -10.99 10.51 8.47
CA PRO A 178 -11.37 10.29 7.07
C PRO A 178 -10.42 10.97 6.07
N ASP A 179 -9.99 12.20 6.34
CA ASP A 179 -9.06 12.93 5.45
C ASP A 179 -7.70 12.25 5.34
N LEU A 180 -7.15 11.76 6.46
CA LEU A 180 -5.89 11.03 6.47
C LEU A 180 -6.04 9.68 5.75
N LEU A 181 -7.15 8.98 5.96
CA LEU A 181 -7.43 7.74 5.26
C LEU A 181 -7.53 7.97 3.74
N ALA A 182 -8.16 9.06 3.30
CA ALA A 182 -8.19 9.47 1.90
C ALA A 182 -6.80 9.75 1.34
N GLY A 183 -5.94 10.41 2.12
CA GLY A 183 -4.55 10.67 1.75
C GLY A 183 -3.73 9.39 1.58
N PHE A 184 -3.87 8.42 2.49
CA PHE A 184 -3.21 7.11 2.37
C PHE A 184 -3.75 6.28 1.20
N ALA A 185 -5.05 6.35 0.93
CA ALA A 185 -5.67 5.62 -0.18
C ALA A 185 -5.01 5.92 -1.55
N ALA A 186 -4.49 7.14 -1.73
CA ALA A 186 -3.85 7.59 -2.96
C ALA A 186 -2.64 6.75 -3.40
N PHE A 187 -1.98 6.04 -2.47
CA PHE A 187 -0.77 5.25 -2.77
C PHE A 187 -0.81 3.84 -2.16
N LEU A 188 -1.99 3.38 -1.75
CA LEU A 188 -2.20 2.01 -1.29
C LEU A 188 -2.63 1.07 -2.42
N ASP A 189 -3.08 1.57 -3.57
CA ASP A 189 -3.64 0.72 -4.64
C ASP A 189 -4.85 -0.09 -4.16
N ILE A 190 -5.70 0.53 -3.33
CA ILE A 190 -6.98 0.01 -2.83
C ILE A 190 -8.01 1.11 -3.04
N SER A 191 -9.18 0.77 -3.60
CA SER A 191 -10.21 1.77 -3.85
C SER A 191 -10.66 2.44 -2.53
N PRO A 192 -10.98 3.75 -2.53
CA PRO A 192 -11.51 4.42 -1.34
C PRO A 192 -12.74 3.70 -0.76
N ARG A 193 -13.57 3.12 -1.63
CA ARG A 193 -14.76 2.37 -1.27
C ARG A 193 -14.43 1.10 -0.48
N ASP A 194 -13.47 0.33 -0.95
CA ASP A 194 -13.01 -0.88 -0.25
C ASP A 194 -12.31 -0.52 1.05
N LEU A 195 -11.48 0.53 1.04
CA LEU A 195 -10.77 0.96 2.23
C LEU A 195 -11.73 1.44 3.33
N SER A 196 -12.85 2.09 2.94
CA SER A 196 -13.94 2.44 3.85
C SER A 196 -14.58 1.19 4.45
N ALA A 197 -14.87 0.17 3.62
CA ALA A 197 -15.43 -1.10 4.07
C ALA A 197 -14.52 -1.83 5.07
N LEU A 198 -13.21 -1.84 4.80
CA LEU A 198 -12.20 -2.51 5.61
C LEU A 198 -11.92 -1.80 6.95
N THR A 199 -12.02 -0.47 6.98
CA THR A 199 -11.71 0.33 8.17
C THR A 199 -12.95 0.71 8.98
N GLY A 200 -14.14 0.69 8.36
CA GLY A 200 -15.37 1.24 8.92
C GLY A 200 -15.39 2.78 8.98
N ILE A 201 -14.48 3.45 8.27
CA ILE A 201 -14.39 4.91 8.21
C ILE A 201 -14.91 5.35 6.83
N GLU A 202 -15.99 6.11 6.83
CA GLU A 202 -16.62 6.60 5.61
C GLU A 202 -15.76 7.67 4.91
N LEU A 203 -15.41 7.43 3.64
CA LEU A 203 -14.73 8.38 2.76
C LEU A 203 -15.74 9.14 1.87
N THR A 204 -16.70 9.84 2.47
CA THR A 204 -17.79 10.54 1.75
C THR A 204 -17.36 11.76 0.95
N SER A 205 -16.16 12.30 1.18
CA SER A 205 -15.68 13.53 0.55
C SER A 205 -14.16 13.55 0.33
N ALA A 206 -13.58 12.37 0.10
CA ALA A 206 -12.18 12.26 -0.27
C ALA A 206 -11.94 13.01 -1.59
N GLY A 207 -11.55 14.28 -1.50
CA GLY A 207 -11.10 15.05 -2.66
C GLY A 207 -9.97 14.29 -3.36
N ARG A 208 -9.90 14.45 -4.68
CA ARG A 208 -8.93 13.75 -5.54
C ARG A 208 -7.51 13.91 -4.98
N PRO A 209 -6.66 12.88 -5.10
CA PRO A 209 -5.23 13.04 -4.83
C PRO A 209 -4.67 14.26 -5.57
N VAL A 210 -3.70 14.93 -4.96
CA VAL A 210 -3.10 16.13 -5.53
C VAL A 210 -2.20 15.78 -6.72
N HIS A 211 -1.58 14.60 -6.70
CA HIS A 211 -0.70 14.15 -7.77
C HIS A 211 -1.50 13.59 -8.96
N PRO A 212 -1.22 14.03 -10.21
CA PRO A 212 -1.96 13.59 -11.39
C PRO A 212 -1.87 12.08 -11.62
N ASP A 213 -0.71 11.48 -11.33
CA ASP A 213 -0.41 10.05 -11.55
C ASP A 213 -0.50 9.20 -10.27
N ALA A 214 -1.33 9.60 -9.30
CA ALA A 214 -1.36 8.92 -7.99
C ALA A 214 -1.62 7.40 -8.11
N ALA A 215 -2.50 6.98 -9.04
CA ALA A 215 -2.80 5.56 -9.27
C ALA A 215 -1.59 4.81 -9.86
N GLU A 216 -0.92 5.40 -10.85
CA GLU A 216 0.27 4.84 -11.47
C GLU A 216 1.45 4.75 -10.49
N VAL A 217 1.57 5.74 -9.59
CA VAL A 217 2.53 5.73 -8.49
C VAL A 217 2.20 4.64 -7.47
N ALA A 218 0.93 4.46 -7.11
CA ALA A 218 0.51 3.38 -6.22
C ALA A 218 0.91 2.00 -6.78
N ALA A 219 0.64 1.77 -8.07
CA ALA A 219 1.06 0.57 -8.79
C ALA A 219 2.59 0.45 -8.86
N LEU A 220 3.32 1.56 -9.02
CA LEU A 220 4.78 1.55 -9.08
C LEU A 220 5.38 1.09 -7.75
N ILE A 221 4.91 1.64 -6.64
CA ILE A 221 5.35 1.25 -5.29
C ILE A 221 5.03 -0.23 -5.05
N TRP A 222 3.85 -0.67 -5.49
CA TRP A 222 3.46 -2.07 -5.41
C TRP A 222 4.45 -2.99 -6.11
N ASN A 223 4.88 -2.66 -7.33
CA ASN A 223 5.85 -3.46 -8.07
C ASN A 223 7.26 -3.34 -7.46
N ALA A 224 7.65 -2.13 -7.03
CA ALA A 224 8.96 -1.84 -6.49
C ALA A 224 9.23 -2.53 -5.14
N ARG A 225 8.19 -2.97 -4.42
CA ARG A 225 8.35 -3.78 -3.19
C ARG A 225 9.06 -5.12 -3.43
N ARG A 226 9.16 -5.57 -4.69
CA ARG A 226 9.85 -6.79 -5.10
C ARG A 226 11.31 -6.59 -5.47
N LEU A 227 11.83 -5.37 -5.34
CA LEU A 227 13.22 -5.02 -5.57
C LEU A 227 14.04 -5.08 -4.27
N THR A 228 15.35 -5.31 -4.39
CA THR A 228 16.29 -5.13 -3.28
C THR A 228 16.57 -3.66 -3.00
N ALA A 229 17.24 -3.37 -1.88
CA ALA A 229 17.71 -2.02 -1.57
C ALA A 229 18.58 -1.43 -2.70
N ASP A 230 19.44 -2.24 -3.32
CA ASP A 230 20.32 -1.80 -4.40
C ASP A 230 19.55 -1.47 -5.68
N GLN A 231 18.57 -2.31 -6.03
CA GLN A 231 17.71 -2.06 -7.20
C GLN A 231 16.82 -0.84 -7.00
N LEU A 232 16.32 -0.62 -5.77
CA LEU A 232 15.56 0.59 -5.44
C LEU A 232 16.40 1.86 -5.50
N ARG A 233 17.68 1.80 -5.09
CA ARG A 233 18.60 2.94 -5.28
C ARG A 233 18.81 3.24 -6.77
N GLN A 234 18.97 2.23 -7.62
CA GLN A 234 19.05 2.44 -9.08
C GLN A 234 17.77 3.09 -9.65
N LEU A 235 16.60 2.69 -9.14
CA LEU A 235 15.32 3.28 -9.54
C LEU A 235 15.22 4.75 -9.09
N GLU A 236 15.66 5.06 -7.87
CA GLU A 236 15.77 6.42 -7.33
C GLU A 236 16.72 7.27 -8.17
N ASP A 237 17.93 6.79 -8.44
CA ASP A 237 18.94 7.47 -9.26
C ASP A 237 18.40 7.76 -10.66
N ARG A 238 17.66 6.81 -11.26
CA ARG A 238 17.02 7.03 -12.55
C ARG A 238 15.95 8.12 -12.46
N ALA A 239 15.07 8.07 -11.47
CA ALA A 239 14.03 9.08 -11.29
C ALA A 239 14.64 10.47 -11.09
N HIS A 240 15.74 10.56 -10.32
CA HIS A 240 16.51 11.78 -10.15
C HIS A 240 17.12 12.28 -11.46
N ALA A 241 17.74 11.39 -12.25
CA ALA A 241 18.29 11.75 -13.56
C ALA A 241 17.20 12.24 -14.53
N MET A 242 16.03 11.58 -14.56
CA MET A 242 14.88 12.02 -15.37
C MET A 242 14.44 13.43 -15.01
N ARG A 243 14.52 13.81 -13.72
CA ARG A 243 14.17 15.16 -13.27
C ARG A 243 15.14 16.22 -13.78
N HIS A 244 16.42 15.89 -13.93
CA HIS A 244 17.40 16.75 -14.60
C HIS A 244 17.15 16.83 -16.11
N GLU A 245 16.97 15.68 -16.76
CA GLU A 245 16.70 15.58 -18.20
C GLU A 245 15.45 16.38 -18.63
N ARG A 246 14.47 16.50 -17.74
CA ARG A 246 13.20 17.19 -17.98
C ARG A 246 13.15 18.60 -17.40
N ALA A 247 14.25 19.14 -16.89
CA ALA A 247 14.25 20.43 -16.20
C ALA A 247 13.61 21.56 -17.02
N ASP A 248 13.80 21.56 -18.34
CA ASP A 248 13.26 22.58 -19.25
C ASP A 248 11.74 22.57 -19.36
N VAL A 249 11.11 21.40 -19.22
CA VAL A 249 9.65 21.22 -19.30
C VAL A 249 8.98 21.22 -17.93
N LEU A 250 9.76 21.28 -16.85
CA LEU A 250 9.27 21.38 -15.48
C LEU A 250 9.14 22.85 -15.06
N GLU A 251 8.06 23.14 -14.32
CA GLU A 251 7.88 24.40 -13.62
C GLU A 251 9.09 24.68 -12.70
N PRO A 252 9.53 25.94 -12.52
CA PRO A 252 10.75 26.26 -11.79
C PRO A 252 10.82 25.65 -10.38
N HIS A 253 9.70 25.57 -9.66
CA HIS A 253 9.62 25.00 -8.32
C HIS A 253 9.67 23.46 -8.28
N LEU A 254 9.57 22.79 -9.42
CA LEU A 254 9.69 21.33 -9.56
C LEU A 254 11.10 20.89 -9.99
N ARG A 255 11.95 21.81 -10.46
CA ARG A 255 13.32 21.50 -10.90
C ARG A 255 14.21 21.06 -9.73
N CYS A 256 15.25 20.27 -10.01
CA CYS A 256 16.29 19.94 -9.01
C CYS A 256 17.12 21.19 -8.71
N SER A 257 17.40 21.46 -7.43
CA SER A 257 18.28 22.56 -7.02
C SER A 257 19.74 22.11 -6.87
N CYS A 258 20.12 21.05 -7.56
CA CYS A 258 21.33 20.29 -7.31
C CYS A 258 22.51 21.00 -8.00
N PRO A 259 23.63 21.29 -7.30
CA PRO A 259 24.72 22.08 -7.88
C PRO A 259 25.33 21.38 -9.11
N GLY A 260 25.37 22.03 -10.27
CA GLY A 260 26.10 21.55 -11.46
C GLY A 260 25.32 21.32 -12.76
N HIS A 261 24.01 21.60 -12.80
CA HIS A 261 23.16 21.42 -14.00
C HIS A 261 22.33 22.68 -14.39
N THR A 262 22.86 23.89 -14.14
CA THR A 262 22.30 25.16 -14.65
C THR A 262 23.04 25.65 -15.88
#